data_AF-A0A7R9Z2K7-F1
#
_entry.id   AF-A0A7R9Z2K7-F1
#
_cell.length_a   1.000
_cell.length_b   1.000
_cell.length_c   1.000
_cell.angle_alpha   90.00
_cell.angle_beta   90.00
_cell.angle_gamma   90.00
#
_symmetry.space_group_name_H-M   'P 1'
#
loop_
_entity.id
_entity.type
_entity.pdbx_description
1 polymer ?
#
loop_
_entity_poly.entity_id
_entity_poly.type
_entity_poly.pdbx_seq_one_letter_code
_entity_poly.pdbx_strand_id
1 'polypeptide(L)'
;GPRGSAVAASALSDRKTYQLAAMTALYLSVKTNEPVVMTTELLSDVSQGVYAESEVRNMEAEILEALGWRISGPTPLELARHLLALLPVAVPSCAEDEDDSRQTTS
;
A
#
# COMPACT_ATOMS: atom_id res chain seq x y z
N GLY A 1 7.22 24.12 -14.21
CA GLY A 1 6.56 22.82 -14.44
C GLY A 1 7.55 21.73 -14.07
N PRO A 2 7.15 20.66 -13.36
CA PRO A 2 8.12 19.75 -12.79
C PRO A 2 8.77 18.96 -13.92
N ARG A 3 9.98 19.38 -14.28
CA ARG A 3 10.93 18.51 -14.98
C ARG A 3 11.16 17.36 -14.01
N GLY A 4 10.89 16.13 -14.42
CA GLY A 4 11.21 14.96 -13.60
C GLY A 4 12.65 15.10 -13.08
N SER A 5 12.86 14.83 -11.78
CA SER A 5 14.20 14.88 -11.18
C SER A 5 15.19 14.13 -12.08
N ALA A 6 16.43 14.63 -12.18
CA ALA A 6 17.48 13.94 -12.94
C ALA A 6 17.63 12.47 -12.49
N VAL A 7 17.34 12.19 -11.22
CA VAL A 7 17.28 10.84 -10.64
C VAL A 7 16.16 10.00 -11.25
N ALA A 8 14.97 10.58 -11.46
CA ALA A 8 13.85 9.88 -12.09
C ALA A 8 14.16 9.52 -13.56
N ALA A 9 14.86 10.38 -14.29
CA ALA A 9 15.31 10.07 -15.64
C ALA A 9 16.36 8.93 -15.64
N SER A 10 17.32 8.97 -14.71
CA SER A 10 18.31 7.91 -14.54
C SER A 10 17.68 6.56 -14.17
N ALA A 11 16.63 6.56 -13.34
CA ALA A 11 15.89 5.35 -12.97
C ALA A 11 15.23 4.64 -14.17
N LEU A 12 14.98 5.34 -15.29
CA LEU A 12 14.43 4.71 -16.49
C LEU A 12 15.48 3.91 -17.28
N SER A 13 16.76 4.20 -17.08
CA SER A 13 17.85 3.66 -17.91
C SER A 13 18.88 2.86 -17.11
N ASP A 14 18.96 3.06 -15.79
CA ASP A 14 19.84 2.33 -14.89
C ASP A 14 19.05 1.44 -13.92
N ARG A 15 19.31 0.14 -14.01
CA ARG A 15 18.70 -0.88 -13.15
C ARG A 15 18.98 -0.64 -11.67
N LYS A 16 20.20 -0.20 -11.31
CA LYS A 16 20.55 0.00 -9.89
C LYS A 16 19.77 1.17 -9.30
N THR A 17 19.70 2.28 -10.04
CA THR A 17 18.90 3.45 -9.65
C THR A 17 17.42 3.12 -9.57
N TYR A 18 16.89 2.37 -10.54
CA TYR A 18 15.50 1.89 -10.49
C TYR A 18 15.21 1.07 -9.24
N GLN A 19 16.07 0.09 -8.96
CA GLN A 19 15.89 -0.81 -7.82
C GLN A 19 15.99 -0.04 -6.49
N LEU A 20 16.94 0.89 -6.35
CA LEU A 20 17.04 1.76 -5.17
C LEU A 20 15.76 2.60 -5.00
N ALA A 21 15.28 3.23 -6.07
CA ALA A 21 14.05 4.03 -6.04
C ALA A 21 12.82 3.19 -5.65
N ALA A 22 12.68 1.99 -6.22
CA ALA A 22 11.58 1.07 -5.90
C ALA A 22 11.61 0.60 -4.44
N MET A 23 12.79 0.24 -3.93
CA MET A 23 12.98 -0.17 -2.54
C MET A 23 12.67 0.97 -1.57
N THR A 24 13.14 2.18 -1.85
CA THR A 24 12.86 3.35 -1.01
C THR A 24 11.38 3.77 -1.08
N ALA A 25 10.72 3.63 -2.23
CA ALA A 25 9.29 3.87 -2.36
C ALA A 25 8.45 2.88 -1.53
N LEU A 26 8.85 1.61 -1.49
CA LEU A 26 8.24 0.61 -0.62
C LEU A 26 8.46 0.95 0.86
N TYR A 27 9.69 1.31 1.24
CA TYR A 27 10.03 1.76 2.59
C TYR A 27 9.14 2.94 3.05
N LEU A 28 8.98 3.96 2.21
CA LEU A 28 8.09 5.09 2.46
C LEU A 28 6.63 4.68 2.63
N SER A 29 6.15 3.75 1.79
CA SER A 29 4.77 3.27 1.83
C SER A 29 4.48 2.54 3.15
N VAL A 30 5.41 1.68 3.61
CA VAL A 30 5.29 0.99 4.90
C VAL A 30 5.33 2.00 6.05
N LYS A 31 6.31 2.92 6.04
CA LYS A 31 6.47 3.96 7.05
C LYS A 31 5.25 4.87 7.21
N THR A 32 4.47 5.07 6.13
CA THR A 32 3.31 5.97 6.13
C THR A 32 2.00 5.25 6.45
N ASN A 33 1.82 4.02 5.96
CA ASN A 33 0.53 3.34 5.99
C ASN A 33 0.43 2.23 7.04
N GLU A 34 1.56 1.72 7.53
CA GLU A 34 1.59 0.63 8.51
C GLU A 34 2.06 1.13 9.87
N PRO A 35 1.49 0.64 10.98
CA PRO A 35 1.98 0.94 12.33
C PRO A 35 3.32 0.23 12.63
N VAL A 36 3.84 -0.58 11.70
CA VAL A 36 5.10 -1.30 11.82
C VAL A 36 6.27 -0.36 11.50
N VAL A 37 7.22 -0.26 12.44
CA VAL A 37 8.47 0.46 12.23
C VAL A 37 9.39 -0.37 11.33
N MET A 38 9.47 -0.01 10.06
CA MET A 38 10.51 -0.53 9.16
C MET A 38 11.82 0.21 9.45
N THR A 39 12.84 -0.48 9.94
CA THR A 39 14.18 0.10 10.10
C THR A 39 14.92 0.08 8.77
N THR A 40 15.87 1.00 8.60
CA THR A 40 16.78 1.03 7.43
C THR A 40 17.63 -0.23 7.33
N GLU A 41 17.89 -0.90 8.45
CA GLU A 41 18.55 -2.21 8.54
C GLU A 41 17.72 -3.31 7.86
N LEU A 42 16.40 -3.34 8.06
CA LEU A 42 15.53 -4.30 7.37
C LEU A 42 15.53 -4.07 5.86
N LEU A 43 15.62 -2.81 5.40
CA LEU A 43 15.74 -2.51 3.99
C LEU A 43 17.10 -2.95 3.42
N SER A 44 18.18 -2.78 4.19
CA SER A 44 19.49 -3.33 3.89
C SER A 44 19.42 -4.85 3.75
N ASP A 45 18.81 -5.55 4.70
CA ASP A 45 18.66 -7.01 4.68
C ASP A 45 17.84 -7.51 3.48
N VAL A 46 16.72 -6.85 3.17
CA VAL A 46 15.90 -7.17 1.99
C VAL A 46 16.66 -6.87 0.69
N SER A 47 17.55 -5.89 0.71
CA SER A 47 18.45 -5.59 -0.41
C SER A 47 19.73 -6.44 -0.43
N GLN A 48 19.90 -7.43 0.48
CA GLN A 48 21.14 -8.20 0.65
C GLN A 48 22.39 -7.34 0.93
N GLY A 49 22.21 -6.21 1.60
CA GLY A 49 23.27 -5.24 1.90
C GLY A 49 23.78 -4.45 0.69
N VAL A 50 23.03 -4.43 -0.42
CA VAL A 50 23.46 -3.79 -1.67
C VAL A 50 23.47 -2.26 -1.58
N TYR A 51 22.65 -1.67 -0.71
CA TYR A 51 22.54 -0.22 -0.58
C TYR A 51 22.86 0.24 0.84
N ALA A 52 23.69 1.28 0.93
CA ALA A 52 24.00 1.93 2.19
C ALA A 52 22.79 2.75 2.69
N GLU A 53 22.71 2.93 4.00
CA GLU A 53 21.67 3.75 4.63
C GLU A 53 21.62 5.18 4.08
N SER A 54 22.78 5.76 3.75
CA SER A 54 22.87 7.09 3.15
C SER A 54 22.24 7.15 1.75
N GLU A 55 22.39 6.10 0.94
CA GLU A 55 21.80 6.02 -0.39
C GLU A 55 20.27 5.97 -0.30
N VAL A 56 19.75 5.18 0.64
CA VAL A 56 18.31 5.09 0.92
C VAL A 56 17.76 6.44 1.38
N ARG A 57 18.43 7.10 2.33
CA ARG A 57 18.02 8.41 2.86
C ARG A 57 18.02 9.49 1.79
N ASN A 58 19.02 9.51 0.92
CA ASN A 58 19.09 10.48 -0.18
C ASN A 58 17.98 10.23 -1.20
N MET A 59 17.73 8.97 -1.55
CA MET A 59 16.62 8.60 -2.43
C MET A 59 15.26 8.93 -1.79
N GLU A 60 15.12 8.83 -0.47
CA GLU A 60 13.89 9.18 0.25
C GLU A 60 13.59 10.66 0.07
N ALA A 61 14.59 11.53 0.29
CA ALA A 61 14.45 12.97 0.09
C ALA A 61 14.06 13.31 -1.36
N GLU A 62 14.75 12.74 -2.35
CA GLU A 62 14.45 12.95 -3.78
C GLU A 62 13.01 12.54 -4.14
N ILE A 63 12.54 11.39 -3.65
CA ILE A 63 11.17 10.93 -3.89
C ILE A 63 10.15 11.86 -3.23
N LEU A 64 10.38 12.26 -1.97
CA LEU A 64 9.48 13.15 -1.23
C LEU A 64 9.38 14.53 -1.87
N GLU A 65 10.51 15.10 -2.29
CA GLU A 65 10.56 16.38 -2.99
C GLU A 65 9.84 16.28 -4.35
N ALA A 66 10.08 15.23 -5.13
CA ALA A 66 9.42 15.00 -6.41
C ALA A 66 7.90 14.85 -6.28
N LEU A 67 7.43 14.24 -5.19
CA LEU A 67 5.99 14.11 -4.86
C LEU A 67 5.41 15.37 -4.21
N GLY A 68 6.22 16.36 -3.89
CA GLY A 68 5.80 17.54 -3.12
C GLY A 68 5.22 17.17 -1.75
N TRP A 69 5.81 16.15 -1.10
CA TRP A 69 5.39 15.60 0.19
C TRP A 69 3.98 15.01 0.23
N ARG A 70 3.36 14.74 -0.93
CA ARG A 70 2.00 14.19 -1.04
C ARG A 70 1.99 12.66 -0.93
N ILE A 71 2.33 12.13 0.23
CA ILE A 71 2.42 10.68 0.51
C ILE A 71 1.22 10.10 1.27
N SER A 72 0.38 10.94 1.90
CA SER A 72 -0.73 10.52 2.77
C SER A 72 -2.10 10.58 2.06
N GLY A 73 -2.23 9.87 0.93
CA GLY A 73 -3.50 9.75 0.21
C GLY A 73 -4.21 8.41 0.47
N PRO A 74 -5.54 8.32 0.31
CA PRO A 74 -6.26 7.06 0.50
C PRO A 74 -5.79 6.03 -0.53
N THR A 75 -5.36 4.87 -0.04
CA THR A 75 -5.03 3.73 -0.89
C THR A 75 -6.30 3.08 -1.44
N PRO A 76 -6.24 2.37 -2.59
CA PRO A 76 -7.40 1.63 -3.10
C PRO A 76 -7.98 0.64 -2.08
N LEU A 77 -7.12 0.04 -1.25
CA LEU A 77 -7.53 -0.87 -0.18
C LEU A 77 -8.33 -0.15 0.92
N GLU A 78 -7.90 1.04 1.32
CA GLU A 78 -8.66 1.86 2.27
C GLU A 78 -10.01 2.25 1.69
N LEU A 79 -10.06 2.68 0.43
CA LEU A 79 -11.33 2.99 -0.23
C LEU A 79 -12.27 1.77 -0.22
N ALA A 80 -11.77 0.59 -0.58
CA ALA A 80 -12.56 -0.64 -0.56
C ALA A 80 -13.07 -0.98 0.85
N ARG A 81 -12.22 -0.84 1.88
CA ARG A 81 -12.62 -1.03 3.29
C ARG A 81 -13.72 -0.04 3.70
N HIS A 82 -13.61 1.22 3.31
CA HIS A 82 -14.63 2.23 3.58
C HIS A 82 -15.95 1.91 2.87
N LEU A 83 -15.90 1.50 1.60
CA LEU A 83 -17.11 1.08 0.87
C LEU A 83 -17.79 -0.13 1.53
N LEU A 84 -17.01 -1.13 1.94
CA LEU A 84 -17.54 -2.29 2.66
C LEU A 84 -18.17 -1.91 4.01
N ALA A 85 -17.58 -0.97 4.74
CA ALA A 85 -18.11 -0.49 6.02
C ALA A 85 -19.45 0.27 5.88
N LEU A 86 -19.75 0.80 4.69
CA LEU A 86 -21.04 1.45 4.38
C LEU A 86 -22.13 0.46 3.98
N LEU A 87 -21.78 -0.79 3.63
CA LEU A 87 -22.77 -1.80 3.31
C LEU A 87 -23.48 -2.26 4.60
N PRO A 88 -24.81 -2.48 4.56
CA PRO A 88 -25.51 -3.08 5.68
C PRO A 88 -24.95 -4.49 5.95
N VAL A 89 -24.68 -4.80 7.22
CA VAL A 89 -24.33 -6.16 7.68
C VAL A 89 -25.50 -7.07 7.33
N ALA A 90 -25.32 -7.86 6.26
CA ALA A 90 -26.19 -8.92 5.76
C ALA A 90 -27.70 -8.66 5.78
N VAL A 91 -28.31 -8.58 4.59
CA VAL A 91 -29.74 -8.93 4.45
C VAL A 91 -29.85 -10.40 4.89
N PRO A 92 -30.72 -10.76 5.85
CA PRO A 92 -30.94 -12.16 6.18
C PRO A 92 -31.29 -12.88 4.88
N SER A 93 -30.53 -13.93 4.56
CA SER A 93 -30.91 -14.85 3.48
C SER A 93 -32.35 -15.23 3.74
N CYS A 94 -33.25 -14.95 2.81
CA CYS A 94 -34.59 -15.50 2.80
C CYS A 94 -34.44 -17.03 2.69
N ALA A 95 -34.19 -17.70 3.82
CA ALA A 95 -34.42 -19.12 3.92
C ALA A 95 -35.93 -19.27 3.80
N GLU A 96 -36.35 -19.96 2.75
CA GLU A 96 -37.73 -20.31 2.50
C GLU A 96 -38.25 -21.06 3.74
N ASP A 97 -39.20 -20.45 4.46
CA ASP A 97 -40.03 -21.17 5.41
C ASP A 97 -40.90 -22.14 4.58
N GLU A 98 -40.43 -23.38 4.41
CA GLU A 98 -41.27 -24.47 3.93
C GLU A 98 -42.39 -24.69 4.96
N ASP A 99 -43.56 -24.21 4.56
CA ASP A 99 -44.88 -24.27 5.18
C ASP A 99 -45.18 -25.65 5.82
N ASP A 100 -45.24 -25.64 7.16
CA ASP A 100 -45.88 -26.66 7.97
C ASP A 100 -47.39 -26.67 7.68
N SER A 101 -47.83 -27.55 6.79
CA SER A 101 -49.26 -27.82 6.58
C SER A 101 -49.52 -29.23 6.07
N ARG A 102 -49.36 -30.24 6.95
CA ARG A 102 -50.17 -31.48 6.90
C ARG A 102 -50.60 -31.93 8.30
N GLN A 103 -51.67 -31.27 8.76
CA GLN A 103 -52.86 -31.86 9.41
C GLN A 103 -52.64 -32.91 10.51
N THR A 104 -52.88 -32.46 11.74
CA THR A 104 -53.49 -33.27 12.81
C THR A 104 -54.97 -33.57 12.48
N THR A 105 -55.60 -34.46 13.25
CA THR A 105 -56.96 -35.08 13.17
C THR A 105 -57.09 -36.22 12.12
N SER A 106 -57.42 -37.48 12.48
CA SER A 106 -58.08 -38.06 13.66
C SER A 106 -57.68 -39.51 13.89
#